data_AF-A0A382T585-F1
#
_entry.id   AF-A0A382T585-F1
#
_cell.length_a   1.000
_cell.length_b   1.000
_cell.length_c   1.000
_cell.angle_alpha   90.00
_cell.angle_beta   90.00
_cell.angle_gamma   90.00
#
_symmetry.space_group_name_H-M   'P 1'
#
loop_
_entity.id
_entity.type
_entity.pdbx_description
1 polymer ?
#
loop_
_entity_poly.entity_id
_entity_poly.type
_entity_poly.pdbx_seq_one_letter_code
_entity_poly.pdbx_strand_id
1 'polypeptide(L)'
;SPPGDETMTITKVRSGTYSYSVLNATDMDNSTDYYETNFSKSNAKVKVLYNKEGTLVRKRFYVPNDNGTLWRVFTFDSSRSGSGFERVKEMTYEDNPRNVY
;
A
#
# COMPACT_ATOMS: atom_id res chain seq x y z
N SER A 1 -15.52 2.27 16.27
CA SER A 1 -14.51 1.19 16.34
C SER A 1 -13.17 1.71 15.83
N PRO A 2 -12.04 1.22 16.35
CA PRO A 2 -10.77 1.41 15.66
C PRO A 2 -10.87 0.85 14.23
N PRO A 3 -10.14 1.44 13.26
CA PRO A 3 -10.08 0.87 11.91
C PRO A 3 -9.59 -0.57 11.97
N GLY A 4 -10.19 -1.45 11.17
CA GLY A 4 -9.88 -2.88 11.15
C GLY A 4 -8.52 -3.17 10.53
N ASP A 5 -7.96 -4.34 10.86
CA ASP A 5 -6.77 -4.87 10.18
C ASP A 5 -7.20 -5.66 8.94
N GLU A 6 -6.59 -5.36 7.79
CA GLU A 6 -6.74 -6.13 6.56
C GLU A 6 -5.53 -7.03 6.35
N THR A 7 -5.75 -8.30 5.97
CA THR A 7 -4.69 -9.27 5.70
C THR A 7 -4.90 -9.91 4.33
N MET A 8 -3.88 -9.81 3.48
CA MET A 8 -3.83 -10.50 2.18
C MET A 8 -2.72 -11.54 2.20
N THR A 9 -3.05 -12.78 1.80
CA THR A 9 -2.09 -13.89 1.75
C THR A 9 -1.94 -14.38 0.32
N ILE A 10 -0.72 -14.32 -0.20
CA ILE A 10 -0.35 -14.91 -1.48
C ILE A 10 0.47 -16.16 -1.21
N THR A 11 -0.09 -17.34 -1.53
CA THR A 11 0.57 -18.63 -1.28
C THR A 11 1.60 -19.02 -2.33
N LYS A 12 1.45 -18.48 -3.56
CA LYS A 12 2.37 -18.72 -4.67
C LYS A 12 2.69 -17.42 -5.39
N VAL A 13 3.91 -16.95 -5.21
CA VAL A 13 4.47 -15.85 -6.00
C VAL A 13 4.84 -16.35 -7.39
N ARG A 14 4.43 -15.63 -8.43
CA ARG A 14 4.78 -15.93 -9.83
C ARG A 14 5.77 -14.87 -10.33
N SER A 15 6.43 -15.16 -11.45
CA SER A 15 7.24 -14.18 -12.17
C SER A 15 6.40 -12.97 -12.55
N GLY A 16 6.89 -11.77 -12.26
CA GLY A 16 6.23 -10.51 -12.57
C GLY A 16 6.43 -9.49 -11.46
N THR A 17 6.01 -8.26 -11.73
CA THR A 17 5.95 -7.19 -10.73
C THR A 17 4.56 -7.12 -10.14
N TYR A 18 4.48 -7.24 -8.82
CA TYR A 18 3.30 -6.96 -8.03
C TYR A 18 3.39 -5.53 -7.50
N SER A 19 2.23 -4.91 -7.31
CA SER A 19 2.08 -3.64 -6.61
C SER A 19 1.07 -3.81 -5.49
N TYR A 20 1.23 -3.02 -4.43
CA TYR A 20 0.26 -2.93 -3.35
C TYR A 20 -0.01 -1.46 -3.04
N SER A 21 -1.29 -1.12 -3.05
CA SER A 21 -1.80 0.23 -2.82
C SER A 21 -2.95 0.19 -1.82
N VAL A 22 -3.13 1.28 -1.08
CA VAL A 22 -4.24 1.48 -0.15
C VAL A 22 -5.06 2.66 -0.64
N LEU A 23 -6.31 2.41 -0.98
CA LEU A 23 -7.26 3.42 -1.46
C LEU A 23 -8.25 3.75 -0.34
N ASN A 24 -8.45 5.03 -0.04
CA ASN A 24 -9.56 5.49 0.78
C ASN A 24 -10.82 5.53 -0.10
N ALA A 25 -11.58 4.45 -0.12
CA ALA A 25 -12.70 4.31 -1.04
C ALA A 25 -13.94 5.14 -0.66
N THR A 26 -14.15 5.39 0.64
CA THR A 26 -15.35 6.12 1.10
C THR A 26 -15.25 7.61 0.79
N ASP A 27 -14.03 8.16 0.79
CA ASP A 27 -13.79 9.58 0.54
C ASP A 27 -13.16 9.84 -0.85
N MET A 28 -13.29 8.92 -1.80
CA MET A 28 -12.68 9.07 -3.14
C MET A 28 -13.36 10.14 -4.03
N ASP A 29 -14.62 10.49 -3.74
CA ASP A 29 -15.51 11.33 -4.59
C ASP A 29 -15.53 12.84 -4.21
N ASN A 30 -14.40 13.36 -3.73
CA ASN A 30 -13.97 14.76 -3.90
C ASN A 30 -15.00 15.93 -3.79
N SER A 31 -15.92 15.93 -2.82
CA SER A 31 -16.94 17.02 -2.71
C SER A 31 -17.02 17.77 -1.37
N THR A 32 -16.07 17.64 -0.42
CA THR A 32 -16.15 18.41 0.84
C THR A 32 -14.78 18.69 1.45
N ASP A 33 -14.47 19.92 1.87
CA ASP A 33 -13.21 20.45 2.48
C ASP A 33 -12.50 19.61 3.57
N TYR A 34 -13.11 18.52 4.06
CA TYR A 34 -12.58 17.60 5.08
C TYR A 34 -11.76 16.41 4.52
N TYR A 35 -11.76 16.24 3.20
CA TYR A 35 -11.41 15.05 2.41
C TYR A 35 -9.94 14.66 2.25
N GLU A 36 -8.98 15.56 2.47
CA GLU A 36 -7.62 15.36 1.92
C GLU A 36 -6.58 14.80 2.91
N THR A 37 -6.91 14.72 4.21
CA THR A 37 -5.91 14.48 5.28
C THR A 37 -6.05 13.15 6.03
N ASN A 38 -7.02 12.31 5.66
CA ASN A 38 -7.34 11.11 6.44
C ASN A 38 -6.17 10.14 6.49
N PHE A 39 -5.42 9.97 5.39
CA PHE A 39 -4.23 9.12 5.41
C PHE A 39 -3.10 9.67 6.27
N SER A 40 -2.71 10.94 6.11
CA SER A 40 -1.63 11.55 6.90
C SER A 40 -1.91 11.54 8.41
N LYS A 41 -3.20 11.55 8.80
CA LYS A 41 -3.63 11.47 10.21
C LYS A 41 -3.95 10.06 10.71
N SER A 42 -4.03 9.06 9.83
CA SER A 42 -4.49 7.70 10.17
C SER A 42 -3.51 6.88 11.01
N ASN A 43 -2.21 7.21 10.99
CA ASN A 43 -1.13 6.35 11.49
C ASN A 43 -1.13 4.93 10.85
N ALA A 44 -1.71 4.78 9.67
CA ALA A 44 -1.75 3.51 8.95
C ALA A 44 -0.34 3.00 8.62
N LYS A 45 -0.20 1.67 8.61
CA LYS A 45 1.05 1.00 8.28
C LYS A 45 0.79 -0.34 7.60
N VAL A 46 1.61 -0.66 6.62
CA VAL A 46 1.62 -1.96 5.95
C VAL A 46 2.81 -2.75 6.47
N LYS A 47 2.55 -3.96 6.97
CA LYS A 47 3.58 -4.92 7.38
C LYS A 47 3.61 -6.06 6.36
N VAL A 48 4.78 -6.38 5.84
CA VAL A 48 4.94 -7.49 4.90
C VAL A 48 5.86 -8.53 5.48
N LEU A 49 5.42 -9.79 5.39
CA LEU A 49 6.15 -11.00 5.74
C LEU A 49 6.31 -11.81 4.46
N TYR A 50 7.55 -12.00 4.01
CA TYR A 50 7.83 -12.74 2.78
C TYR A 50 8.94 -13.76 3.04
N ASN A 51 8.65 -15.03 2.76
CA ASN A 51 9.65 -16.09 2.82
C ASN A 51 10.32 -16.24 1.45
N LYS A 52 11.57 -15.78 1.36
CA LYS A 52 12.42 -15.94 0.17
C LYS A 52 13.39 -17.09 0.44
N GLU A 53 13.11 -18.25 -0.15
CA GLU A 53 14.01 -19.42 -0.11
C GLU A 53 14.46 -19.80 1.32
N GLY A 54 13.53 -19.75 2.29
CA GLY A 54 13.80 -20.06 3.69
C GLY A 54 14.19 -18.84 4.55
N THR A 55 14.49 -17.69 3.93
CA THR A 55 14.78 -16.44 4.65
C THR A 55 13.51 -15.60 4.79
N LEU A 56 13.14 -15.29 6.04
CA LEU A 56 11.98 -14.44 6.33
C LEU A 56 12.33 -12.95 6.26
N VAL A 57 11.94 -12.31 5.16
CA VAL A 57 11.98 -10.86 4.95
C VAL A 57 10.82 -10.20 5.69
N ARG A 58 11.12 -9.14 6.44
CA ARG A 58 10.14 -8.30 7.13
C ARG A 58 10.26 -6.86 6.64
N LYS A 59 9.17 -6.27 6.17
CA LYS A 59 9.10 -4.85 5.79
C LYS A 59 7.99 -4.15 6.55
N ARG A 60 8.18 -2.86 6.80
CA ARG A 60 7.18 -1.98 7.37
C ARG A 60 7.17 -0.68 6.58
N PHE A 61 6.00 -0.32 6.09
CA PHE A 61 5.75 0.91 5.37
C PHE A 61 4.78 1.74 6.20
N TYR A 62 5.12 3.02 6.37
CA TYR A 62 4.27 3.98 7.05
C TYR A 62 3.63 4.86 5.99
N VAL A 63 2.37 5.20 6.22
CA VAL A 63 1.64 6.15 5.38
C VAL A 63 2.45 7.45 5.24
N PRO A 64 2.56 8.03 4.03
CA PRO A 64 3.14 9.35 3.83
C PRO A 64 2.40 10.41 4.66
N ASN A 65 3.14 11.43 5.12
CA ASN A 65 2.56 12.60 5.75
C ASN A 65 2.17 13.63 4.68
N ASP A 66 1.39 13.18 3.71
CA ASP A 66 0.95 13.95 2.54
C ASP A 66 -0.56 13.77 2.36
N ASN A 67 -1.17 14.73 1.67
CA ASN A 67 -2.59 14.67 1.37
C ASN A 67 -2.87 13.77 0.16
N GLY A 68 -4.02 13.07 0.20
CA GLY A 68 -4.50 12.26 -0.91
C GLY A 68 -5.41 11.12 -0.48
N THR A 69 -5.94 10.41 -1.48
CA THR A 69 -6.90 9.31 -1.34
C THR A 69 -6.33 7.97 -1.79
N LEU A 70 -5.13 7.94 -2.36
CA LEU A 70 -4.42 6.74 -2.79
C LEU A 70 -2.97 6.76 -2.32
N TRP A 71 -2.62 5.77 -1.51
CA TRP A 71 -1.25 5.50 -1.09
C TRP A 71 -0.68 4.31 -1.87
N ARG A 72 0.25 4.58 -2.79
CA ARG A 72 1.04 3.52 -3.45
C ARG A 72 2.17 3.10 -2.51
N VAL A 73 2.16 1.85 -2.04
CA VAL A 73 2.99 1.40 -0.90
C VAL A 73 4.32 0.82 -1.34
N PHE A 74 4.28 -0.18 -2.22
CA PHE A 74 5.48 -0.85 -2.73
C PHE A 74 5.21 -1.53 -4.07
N THR A 75 6.29 -1.75 -4.83
CA THR A 75 6.33 -2.82 -5.82
C THR A 75 7.17 -3.99 -5.30
N PHE A 76 6.87 -5.18 -5.81
CA PHE A 76 7.54 -6.42 -5.43
C PHE A 76 7.78 -7.29 -6.65
N ASP A 77 9.03 -7.71 -6.82
CA ASP A 77 9.43 -8.66 -7.84
C ASP A 77 10.43 -9.64 -7.24
N SER A 78 10.05 -10.93 -7.19
CA SER A 78 10.89 -11.98 -6.60
C SER A 78 12.18 -12.22 -7.38
N SER A 79 12.22 -11.86 -8.67
CA SER A 79 13.39 -12.04 -9.55
C SER A 79 14.46 -10.98 -9.34
N ARG A 80 14.11 -9.83 -8.73
CA ARG A 80 15.07 -8.77 -8.41
C ARG A 80 16.02 -9.19 -7.28
N SER A 81 17.24 -8.65 -7.33
CA SER A 81 18.23 -8.82 -6.27
C SER A 81 17.76 -8.24 -4.93
N GLY A 82 18.37 -8.71 -3.84
CA GLY A 82 17.98 -8.29 -2.48
C GLY A 82 16.59 -8.77 -2.07
N SER A 83 15.81 -7.91 -1.41
CA SER A 83 14.50 -8.28 -0.86
C SER A 83 13.38 -8.40 -1.89
N GLY A 84 13.58 -7.96 -3.14
CA GLY A 84 12.53 -7.89 -4.17
C GLY A 84 11.53 -6.73 -4.00
N PHE A 85 11.43 -6.15 -2.80
CA PHE A 85 10.59 -4.97 -2.52
C PHE A 85 11.28 -3.65 -2.86
N GLU A 86 10.53 -2.78 -3.51
CA GLU A 86 10.86 -1.37 -3.74
C GLU A 86 9.75 -0.49 -3.12
N ARG A 87 10.13 0.45 -2.26
CA ARG A 87 9.17 1.33 -1.59
C ARG A 87 8.67 2.38 -2.57
N VAL A 88 7.35 2.51 -2.68
CA VAL A 88 6.71 3.66 -3.31
C VAL A 88 6.28 4.59 -2.17
N LYS A 89 6.71 5.85 -2.21
CA LYS A 89 6.36 6.89 -1.21
C LYS A 89 5.44 7.92 -1.84
N GLU A 90 4.44 7.46 -2.57
CA GLU A 90 3.59 8.32 -3.37
C GLU A 90 2.19 8.35 -2.76
N MET A 91 1.71 9.57 -2.53
CA MET A 91 0.34 9.87 -2.15
C MET A 91 -0.28 10.68 -3.29
N THR A 92 -1.39 10.21 -3.84
CA THR A 92 -2.13 10.91 -4.91
C THR A 92 -3.62 10.97 -4.60
N TYR A 93 -4.34 11.76 -5.37
CA TYR A 93 -5.80 11.73 -5.43
C TYR A 93 -6.23 10.79 -6.54
N GLU A 94 -7.14 9.89 -6.24
CA GLU A 94 -7.75 8.98 -7.19
C GLU A 94 -9.22 8.78 -6.82
N ASP A 95 -10.11 9.04 -7.79
CA ASP A 95 -11.57 8.94 -7.67
C ASP A 95 -12.12 7.74 -8.45
N ASN A 96 -11.29 7.10 -9.29
CA ASN A 96 -11.68 5.96 -10.08
C ASN A 96 -10.90 4.71 -9.63
N PRO A 97 -11.57 3.73 -8.99
CA PRO A 97 -10.92 2.49 -8.53
C PRO A 97 -10.20 1.71 -9.63
N ARG A 98 -10.54 1.93 -10.91
CA ARG A 98 -9.90 1.28 -12.05
C ARG A 98 -8.46 1.74 -12.30
N ASN A 99 -8.06 2.89 -11.74
CA ASN A 99 -6.72 3.46 -11.89
C ASN A 99 -5.76 3.02 -10.75
N VAL A 100 -6.27 2.27 -9.78
CA VAL A 100 -5.48 1.74 -8.66
C VAL A 100 -4.76 0.47 -9.09
N TYR A 101 -3.44 0.44 -8.89
CA TYR A 101 -2.58 -0.72 -9.10
C TYR A 101 -1.73 -1.01 -7.87
#